data_AF-A0A419S3M9-F1
#
_entry.id   AF-A0A419S3M9-F1
#
_cell.length_a   1.000
_cell.length_b   1.000
_cell.length_c   1.000
_cell.angle_alpha   90.00
_cell.angle_beta   90.00
_cell.angle_gamma   90.00
#
_symmetry.space_group_name_H-M   'P 1'
#
loop_
_entity.id
_entity.type
_entity.pdbx_description
1 polymer ?
#
loop_
_entity_poly.entity_id
_entity_poly.type
_entity_poly.pdbx_seq_one_letter_code
_entity_poly.pdbx_strand_id
1 'polypeptide(L)'
;MAAHTEAEIRRAIKPLLTVYGELNTSEVKTLLHTVLEFSEEDNIPSATRNEVLIIQRIGNIVAHQTETIKIYDEGFIVDKNFRPAKFSLINPITQTVIPPAVVTTIKEKTRRFVARKIDWEKARDRNNEIGDQGEEFVLEFEIDRLIETLSMNRASAIQNVQHLSRLQGDGLGYDISSINDDGSPRYIEVKTTSGGFNQAFYMSKNEKHFFEEYGDSAFIYRVYNFNRDTRRGDVTIISQSELFSNFNFDTITWQVTPK
;
A
#
# COMPACT_ATOMS: atom_id res chain seq x y z
N MET A 1 -11.17 -15.24 13.93
CA MET A 1 -10.38 -14.05 14.32
C MET A 1 -11.31 -13.09 15.05
N ALA A 2 -10.80 -12.33 16.01
CA ALA A 2 -11.59 -11.30 16.69
C ALA A 2 -11.92 -10.15 15.74
N ALA A 3 -12.96 -9.39 16.05
CA ALA A 3 -13.35 -8.23 15.26
C ALA A 3 -12.29 -7.11 15.29
N HIS A 4 -12.09 -6.42 14.15
CA HIS A 4 -11.09 -5.37 14.03
C HIS A 4 -11.45 -4.11 14.85
N THR A 5 -10.50 -3.64 15.63
CA THR A 5 -10.59 -2.39 16.39
C THR A 5 -10.62 -1.17 15.47
N GLU A 6 -11.09 -0.01 15.97
CA GLU A 6 -11.01 1.25 15.21
C GLU A 6 -9.57 1.62 14.84
N ALA A 7 -8.58 1.27 15.66
CA ALA A 7 -7.17 1.52 15.38
C ALA A 7 -6.67 0.69 14.19
N GLU A 8 -7.03 -0.59 14.11
CA GLU A 8 -6.70 -1.45 12.96
C GLU A 8 -7.38 -0.95 11.68
N ILE A 9 -8.64 -0.52 11.78
CA ILE A 9 -9.36 0.08 10.65
C ILE A 9 -8.67 1.37 10.18
N ARG A 10 -8.27 2.27 11.10
CA ARG A 10 -7.52 3.49 10.73
C ARG A 10 -6.20 3.17 10.06
N ARG A 11 -5.47 2.16 10.54
CA ARG A 11 -4.23 1.69 9.91
C ARG A 11 -4.49 1.20 8.49
N ALA A 12 -5.59 0.48 8.25
CA ALA A 12 -5.99 0.02 6.92
C ALA A 12 -6.51 1.14 6.00
N ILE A 13 -7.04 2.25 6.55
CA ILE A 13 -7.45 3.42 5.75
C ILE A 13 -6.25 4.12 5.11
N LYS A 14 -5.09 4.17 5.77
CA LYS A 14 -3.91 4.85 5.22
C LYS A 14 -3.51 4.34 3.83
N PRO A 15 -3.34 3.02 3.58
CA PRO A 15 -3.08 2.49 2.24
C PRO A 15 -4.06 2.97 1.18
N LEU A 16 -5.37 3.05 1.51
CA LEU A 16 -6.36 3.62 0.60
C LEU A 16 -6.06 5.10 0.33
N LEU A 17 -5.76 5.89 1.35
CA LEU A 17 -5.46 7.31 1.14
C LEU A 17 -4.12 7.53 0.45
N THR A 18 -3.16 6.62 0.58
CA THR A 18 -1.92 6.65 -0.22
C THR A 18 -2.28 6.49 -1.70
N VAL A 19 -3.04 5.45 -2.03
CA VAL A 19 -3.48 5.19 -3.41
C VAL A 19 -4.39 6.31 -3.92
N TYR A 20 -5.50 6.60 -3.26
CA TYR A 20 -6.55 7.48 -3.77
C TYR A 20 -6.33 8.97 -3.45
N GLY A 21 -5.38 9.30 -2.56
CA GLY A 21 -5.09 10.65 -2.05
C GLY A 21 -6.14 11.13 -1.04
N GLU A 22 -7.40 11.04 -1.44
CA GLU A 22 -8.55 11.50 -0.68
C GLU A 22 -9.77 10.63 -0.95
N LEU A 23 -10.50 10.29 0.12
CA LEU A 23 -11.74 9.54 0.05
C LEU A 23 -12.77 10.14 0.99
N ASN A 24 -14.04 10.11 0.63
CA ASN A 24 -15.11 10.38 1.60
C ASN A 24 -15.49 9.10 2.38
N THR A 25 -16.24 9.26 3.46
CA THR A 25 -16.64 8.15 4.35
C THR A 25 -17.31 7.00 3.59
N SER A 26 -18.14 7.29 2.58
CA SER A 26 -18.82 6.26 1.80
C SER A 26 -17.84 5.49 0.92
N GLU A 27 -16.87 6.18 0.32
CA GLU A 27 -15.83 5.54 -0.50
C GLU A 27 -14.92 4.65 0.35
N VAL A 28 -14.53 5.11 1.56
CA VAL A 28 -13.79 4.27 2.51
C VAL A 28 -14.59 3.01 2.88
N LYS A 29 -15.90 3.14 3.16
CA LYS A 29 -16.78 2.00 3.43
C LYS A 29 -16.80 0.99 2.27
N THR A 30 -16.82 1.47 1.03
CA THR A 30 -16.79 0.60 -0.15
C THR A 30 -15.43 -0.05 -0.38
N LEU A 31 -14.33 0.66 -0.10
CA LEU A 31 -12.98 0.23 -0.46
C LEU A 31 -12.24 -0.52 0.65
N LEU A 32 -12.67 -0.46 1.92
CA LEU A 32 -11.92 -1.06 3.04
C LEU A 32 -11.64 -2.55 2.86
N HIS A 33 -12.57 -3.30 2.23
CA HIS A 33 -12.38 -4.73 1.96
C HIS A 33 -11.20 -5.04 1.01
N THR A 34 -10.76 -4.05 0.23
CA THR A 34 -9.60 -4.21 -0.66
C THR A 34 -8.29 -4.18 0.11
N VAL A 35 -8.30 -3.62 1.33
CA VAL A 35 -7.11 -3.36 2.13
C VAL A 35 -7.09 -4.10 3.47
N LEU A 36 -8.19 -4.78 3.80
CA LEU A 36 -8.38 -5.46 5.07
C LEU A 36 -9.38 -6.62 4.88
N GLU A 37 -8.95 -7.84 5.18
CA GLU A 37 -9.85 -9.00 5.22
C GLU A 37 -10.76 -8.92 6.45
N PHE A 38 -12.07 -9.06 6.26
CA PHE A 38 -13.02 -8.95 7.35
C PHE A 38 -13.18 -10.29 8.06
N SER A 39 -13.06 -10.29 9.39
CA SER A 39 -13.32 -11.48 10.18
C SER A 39 -14.82 -11.85 10.15
N GLU A 40 -15.16 -13.06 10.61
CA GLU A 40 -16.57 -13.44 10.80
C GLU A 40 -17.30 -12.47 11.74
N GLU A 41 -16.63 -12.00 12.80
CA GLU A 41 -17.21 -11.04 13.75
C GLU A 41 -17.45 -9.65 13.15
N ASP A 42 -16.63 -9.23 12.18
CA ASP A 42 -16.81 -7.96 11.47
C ASP A 42 -18.01 -7.94 10.54
N ASN A 43 -18.36 -9.11 10.00
CA ASN A 43 -19.46 -9.33 9.07
C ASN A 43 -20.81 -9.52 9.77
N ILE A 44 -20.84 -9.52 11.11
CA ILE A 44 -22.09 -9.56 11.86
C ILE A 44 -22.94 -8.32 11.49
N PRO A 45 -24.24 -8.48 11.22
CA PRO A 45 -25.14 -7.35 10.99
C PRO A 45 -25.22 -6.43 12.20
N SER A 46 -25.17 -5.12 11.96
CA SER A 46 -25.41 -4.14 13.01
C SER A 46 -26.84 -4.22 13.55
N ALA A 47 -27.00 -4.12 14.87
CA ALA A 47 -28.31 -4.03 15.50
C ALA A 47 -29.01 -2.68 15.28
N THR A 48 -28.28 -1.64 14.87
CA THR A 48 -28.78 -0.25 14.80
C THR A 48 -28.72 0.36 13.40
N ARG A 49 -28.03 -0.27 12.46
CA ARG A 49 -27.81 0.22 11.10
C ARG A 49 -28.03 -0.89 10.08
N ASN A 50 -28.42 -0.53 8.86
CA ASN A 50 -28.51 -1.47 7.74
C ASN A 50 -27.13 -1.70 7.09
N GLU A 51 -26.16 -2.16 7.89
CA GLU A 51 -24.78 -2.46 7.47
C GLU A 51 -24.13 -3.45 8.47
N VAL A 52 -22.99 -4.03 8.11
CA VAL A 52 -22.22 -4.91 9.01
C VAL A 52 -21.39 -4.10 10.02
N LEU A 53 -20.97 -4.73 11.12
CA LEU A 53 -20.29 -4.06 12.23
C LEU A 53 -19.02 -3.30 11.82
N ILE A 54 -18.19 -3.83 10.92
CA ILE A 54 -16.98 -3.12 10.50
C ILE A 54 -17.29 -1.84 9.72
N ILE A 55 -18.34 -1.86 8.88
CA ILE A 55 -18.80 -0.67 8.16
C ILE A 55 -19.37 0.37 9.13
N GLN A 56 -20.06 -0.09 10.19
CA GLN A 56 -20.49 0.79 11.27
C GLN A 56 -19.29 1.42 12.00
N ARG A 57 -18.23 0.65 12.30
CA ARG A 57 -17.01 1.18 12.95
C ARG A 57 -16.31 2.27 12.14
N ILE A 58 -16.32 2.20 10.81
CA ILE A 58 -15.84 3.30 9.95
C ILE A 58 -16.66 4.57 10.21
N GLY A 59 -17.99 4.44 10.29
CA GLY A 59 -18.87 5.56 10.66
C GLY A 59 -18.60 6.08 12.07
N ASN A 60 -18.27 5.19 13.00
CA ASN A 60 -17.94 5.54 14.38
C ASN A 60 -16.65 6.37 14.48
N ILE A 61 -15.62 6.09 13.66
CA ILE A 61 -14.39 6.91 13.61
C ILE A 61 -14.74 8.40 13.41
N VAL A 62 -15.67 8.69 12.49
CA VAL A 62 -16.13 10.06 12.19
C VAL A 62 -17.09 10.59 13.26
N ALA A 63 -17.97 9.73 13.78
CA ALA A 63 -18.99 10.13 14.75
C ALA A 63 -18.40 10.42 16.14
N HIS A 64 -17.44 9.61 16.59
CA HIS A 64 -16.75 9.74 17.87
C HIS A 64 -15.72 10.88 17.88
N GLN A 65 -15.33 11.40 16.71
CA GLN A 65 -14.49 12.58 16.61
C GLN A 65 -15.20 13.82 17.15
N THR A 66 -14.58 14.49 18.13
CA THR A 66 -15.08 15.71 18.78
C THR A 66 -14.78 16.97 17.98
N GLU A 67 -13.61 17.03 17.34
CA GLU A 67 -13.14 18.16 16.56
C GLU A 67 -13.80 18.21 15.18
N THR A 68 -13.89 19.38 14.54
CA THR A 68 -14.34 19.46 13.14
C THR A 68 -13.33 18.84 12.18
N ILE A 69 -12.04 19.06 12.45
CA ILE A 69 -10.92 18.47 11.71
C ILE A 69 -10.01 17.80 12.73
N LYS A 70 -9.70 16.51 12.52
CA LYS A 70 -8.81 15.75 13.39
C LYS A 70 -7.69 15.12 12.57
N ILE A 71 -6.46 15.29 13.05
CA ILE A 71 -5.28 14.57 12.57
C ILE A 71 -5.17 13.27 13.36
N TYR A 72 -4.96 12.17 12.65
CA TYR A 72 -4.75 10.85 13.22
C TYR A 72 -3.28 10.46 13.13
N ASP A 73 -2.77 9.77 14.15
CA ASP A 73 -1.36 9.33 14.23
C ASP A 73 -0.96 8.43 13.07
N GLU A 74 -1.94 7.75 12.46
CA GLU A 74 -1.72 6.94 11.28
C GLU A 74 -1.27 7.77 10.06
N GLY A 75 -1.48 9.09 10.04
CA GLY A 75 -0.96 9.98 8.99
C GLY A 75 -2.04 10.43 7.99
N PHE A 76 -3.26 10.65 8.47
CA PHE A 76 -4.33 11.27 7.68
C PHE A 76 -5.20 12.19 8.54
N ILE A 77 -6.00 13.02 7.89
CA ILE A 77 -7.04 13.81 8.55
C ILE A 77 -8.43 13.31 8.24
N VAL A 78 -9.36 13.61 9.15
CA VAL A 78 -10.80 13.53 8.88
C VAL A 78 -11.43 14.91 9.07
N ASP A 79 -12.01 15.43 7.99
CA ASP A 79 -12.68 16.72 7.92
C ASP A 79 -14.21 16.55 7.86
N LYS A 80 -14.89 17.00 8.92
CA LYS A 80 -16.35 16.96 9.10
C LYS A 80 -17.08 18.17 8.51
N ASN A 81 -16.38 19.12 7.88
CA ASN A 81 -17.01 20.18 7.09
C ASN A 81 -17.69 19.62 5.82
N PHE A 82 -17.29 18.42 5.39
CA PHE A 82 -17.89 17.71 4.27
C PHE A 82 -18.92 16.67 4.73
N ARG A 83 -19.91 16.38 3.88
CA ARG A 83 -20.93 15.36 4.12
C ARG A 83 -21.10 14.49 2.85
N PRO A 84 -20.65 13.23 2.84
CA PRO A 84 -19.95 12.51 3.91
C PRO A 84 -18.60 13.13 4.28
N ALA A 85 -18.11 12.87 5.51
CA ALA A 85 -16.83 13.41 5.98
C ALA A 85 -15.68 12.92 5.10
N LYS A 86 -14.66 13.77 4.97
CA LYS A 86 -13.57 13.62 4.02
C LYS A 86 -12.30 13.19 4.73
N PHE A 87 -11.67 12.15 4.21
CA PHE A 87 -10.41 11.58 4.67
C PHE A 87 -9.33 12.00 3.67
N SER A 88 -8.26 12.62 4.16
CA SER A 88 -7.17 13.10 3.29
C SER A 88 -5.82 12.75 3.88
N LEU A 89 -4.89 12.28 3.04
CA LEU A 89 -3.53 11.96 3.45
C LEU A 89 -2.79 13.24 3.87
N ILE A 90 -1.95 13.15 4.91
CA ILE A 90 -1.06 14.24 5.30
C ILE A 90 0.38 13.92 4.94
N ASN A 91 1.11 14.96 4.56
CA ASN A 91 2.56 14.90 4.46
C ASN A 91 3.13 14.87 5.89
N PRO A 92 3.90 13.84 6.28
CA PRO A 92 4.40 13.70 7.64
C PRO A 92 5.47 14.73 8.01
N ILE A 93 6.06 15.41 7.01
CA ILE A 93 7.07 16.45 7.20
C ILE A 93 6.40 17.82 7.35
N THR A 94 5.57 18.21 6.39
CA THR A 94 4.93 19.54 6.39
C THR A 94 3.66 19.61 7.24
N GLN A 95 3.10 18.46 7.62
CA GLN A 95 1.80 18.32 8.29
C GLN A 95 0.63 18.95 7.52
N THR A 96 0.78 19.11 6.20
CA THR A 96 -0.27 19.61 5.32
C THR A 96 -0.94 18.48 4.56
N VAL A 97 -2.21 18.68 4.20
CA VAL A 97 -2.92 17.75 3.30
C VAL A 97 -2.20 17.66 1.97
N ILE A 98 -1.95 16.44 1.50
CA ILE A 98 -1.42 16.19 0.17
C ILE A 98 -2.57 16.38 -0.82
N PRO A 99 -2.50 17.38 -1.73
CA PRO A 99 -3.61 17.67 -2.62
C PRO A 99 -3.89 16.47 -3.54
N PRO A 100 -5.17 16.17 -3.83
CA PRO A 100 -5.50 15.16 -4.81
C PRO A 100 -4.85 15.44 -6.17
N ALA A 101 -4.52 16.70 -6.51
CA ALA A 101 -3.83 17.08 -7.75
C ALA A 101 -2.47 16.38 -7.99
N VAL A 102 -1.85 15.85 -6.93
CA VAL A 102 -0.61 15.04 -6.97
C VAL A 102 -0.93 13.53 -7.12
N VAL A 103 -2.20 13.17 -6.98
CA VAL A 103 -2.77 11.81 -6.98
C VAL A 103 -3.92 11.67 -8.02
N THR A 104 -4.18 12.71 -8.82
CA THR A 104 -5.37 12.84 -9.68
C THR A 104 -5.13 12.16 -11.01
N THR A 105 -5.39 10.86 -11.07
CA THR A 105 -6.14 10.29 -12.19
C THR A 105 -6.95 9.05 -11.81
N ILE A 106 -7.28 8.88 -10.53
CA ILE A 106 -7.63 7.55 -10.02
C ILE A 106 -9.14 7.30 -10.03
N LYS A 107 -9.98 8.32 -9.84
CA LYS A 107 -11.43 8.16 -9.65
C LYS A 107 -12.19 7.59 -10.85
N GLU A 108 -11.71 7.81 -12.07
CA GLU A 108 -12.31 7.25 -13.30
C GLU A 108 -11.60 5.97 -13.79
N LYS A 109 -10.36 5.71 -13.36
CA LYS A 109 -9.51 4.62 -13.87
C LYS A 109 -9.46 3.36 -12.98
N THR A 110 -9.74 3.47 -11.67
CA THR A 110 -9.64 2.37 -10.67
C THR A 110 -10.75 1.32 -10.69
N ARG A 111 -11.74 1.42 -11.58
CA ARG A 111 -12.57 0.25 -11.92
C ARG A 111 -11.75 -0.93 -12.46
N ARG A 112 -10.47 -0.74 -12.78
CA ARG A 112 -9.55 -1.77 -13.32
C ARG A 112 -8.70 -2.51 -12.28
N PHE A 113 -8.60 -2.01 -11.05
CA PHE A 113 -7.72 -2.56 -10.01
C PHE A 113 -8.49 -3.17 -8.84
N VAL A 114 -9.64 -3.78 -9.14
CA VAL A 114 -10.32 -4.63 -8.16
C VAL A 114 -9.40 -5.81 -7.89
N ALA A 115 -8.95 -5.95 -6.64
CA ALA A 115 -8.24 -7.12 -6.14
C ALA A 115 -9.01 -8.36 -6.58
N ARG A 116 -8.54 -9.00 -7.65
CA ARG A 116 -9.10 -10.26 -8.11
C ARG A 116 -8.37 -11.28 -7.27
N LYS A 117 -9.08 -11.95 -6.37
CA LYS A 117 -8.60 -13.16 -5.70
C LYS A 117 -8.28 -14.17 -6.79
N ILE A 118 -7.04 -14.16 -7.27
CA ILE A 118 -6.49 -15.24 -8.06
C ILE A 118 -6.01 -16.22 -6.99
N ASP A 119 -6.71 -17.35 -6.87
CA ASP A 119 -6.28 -18.44 -6.01
C ASP A 119 -4.95 -19.00 -6.54
N TRP A 120 -3.84 -18.37 -6.14
CA TRP A 120 -2.49 -18.93 -6.27
C TRP A 120 -2.17 -19.90 -5.14
N GLU A 121 -3.17 -20.42 -4.42
CA GLU A 121 -3.03 -21.32 -3.27
C GLU A 121 -2.36 -22.69 -3.60
N LYS A 122 -1.77 -22.86 -4.79
CA LYS A 122 -1.12 -24.12 -5.21
C LYS A 122 0.25 -23.99 -5.88
N ALA A 123 1.03 -22.95 -5.59
CA ALA A 123 2.46 -22.95 -5.94
C ALA A 123 3.32 -22.23 -4.91
N ARG A 124 3.46 -22.80 -3.71
CA ARG A 124 4.43 -22.29 -2.72
C ARG A 124 5.82 -22.83 -3.07
N ASP A 125 6.40 -22.30 -4.14
CA ASP A 125 7.77 -22.57 -4.57
C ASP A 125 8.79 -21.80 -3.70
N ARG A 126 10.05 -22.25 -3.70
CA ARG A 126 11.18 -21.61 -2.99
C ARG A 126 11.36 -20.12 -3.35
N ASN A 127 10.84 -19.69 -4.50
CA ASN A 127 10.85 -18.30 -4.95
C ASN A 127 9.90 -17.39 -4.14
N ASN A 128 8.82 -17.92 -3.57
CA ASN A 128 7.95 -17.10 -2.71
C ASN A 128 8.64 -16.82 -1.38
N GLU A 129 9.34 -17.81 -0.82
CA GLU A 129 10.06 -17.64 0.45
C GLU A 129 11.20 -16.61 0.35
N ILE A 130 11.95 -16.57 -0.77
CA ILE A 130 12.98 -15.54 -0.95
C ILE A 130 12.36 -14.16 -1.23
N GLY A 131 11.21 -14.10 -1.90
CA GLY A 131 10.42 -12.88 -2.06
C GLY A 131 10.03 -12.30 -0.71
N ASP A 132 9.34 -13.10 0.12
CA ASP A 132 8.89 -12.73 1.47
C ASP A 132 10.05 -12.22 2.34
N GLN A 133 11.19 -12.91 2.33
CA GLN A 133 12.38 -12.51 3.09
C GLN A 133 13.00 -11.22 2.56
N GLY A 134 12.96 -11.00 1.25
CA GLY A 134 13.43 -9.77 0.63
C GLY A 134 12.53 -8.58 0.97
N GLU A 135 11.21 -8.77 1.00
CA GLU A 135 10.26 -7.75 1.44
C GLU A 135 10.49 -7.36 2.90
N GLU A 136 10.67 -8.34 3.80
CA GLU A 136 11.04 -8.06 5.21
C GLU A 136 12.33 -7.26 5.32
N PHE A 137 13.33 -7.61 4.50
CA PHE A 137 14.60 -6.90 4.47
C PHE A 137 14.42 -5.45 3.97
N VAL A 138 13.61 -5.22 2.93
CA VAL A 138 13.34 -3.88 2.41
C VAL A 138 12.55 -3.02 3.39
N LEU A 139 11.64 -3.60 4.19
CA LEU A 139 10.95 -2.84 5.24
C LEU A 139 11.93 -2.21 6.24
N GLU A 140 12.87 -3.00 6.74
CA GLU A 140 13.89 -2.51 7.67
C GLU A 140 14.82 -1.51 6.98
N PHE A 141 15.21 -1.78 5.72
CA PHE A 141 16.00 -0.84 4.92
C PHE A 141 15.30 0.52 4.76
N GLU A 142 13.99 0.53 4.53
CA GLU A 142 13.23 1.78 4.44
C GLU A 142 13.07 2.48 5.79
N ILE A 143 12.84 1.75 6.88
CA ILE A 143 12.81 2.33 8.22
C ILE A 143 14.14 3.03 8.52
N ASP A 144 15.26 2.37 8.24
CA ASP A 144 16.59 2.93 8.44
C ASP A 144 16.81 4.14 7.52
N ARG A 145 16.39 4.07 6.24
CA ARG A 145 16.43 5.23 5.34
C ARG A 145 15.67 6.43 5.91
N LEU A 146 14.46 6.25 6.43
CA LEU A 146 13.69 7.35 7.03
C LEU A 146 14.35 7.92 8.28
N ILE A 147 14.96 7.07 9.11
CA ILE A 147 15.71 7.52 10.30
C ILE A 147 16.92 8.35 9.88
N GLU A 148 17.69 7.88 8.91
CA GLU A 148 18.94 8.51 8.49
C GLU A 148 18.72 9.78 7.65
N THR A 149 17.81 9.73 6.68
CA THR A 149 17.59 10.84 5.73
C THR A 149 16.67 11.93 6.28
N LEU A 150 15.63 11.55 7.04
CA LEU A 150 14.64 12.49 7.57
C LEU A 150 14.79 12.77 9.06
N SER A 151 15.80 12.19 9.72
CA SER A 151 16.01 12.30 11.17
C SER A 151 14.76 11.91 11.98
N MET A 152 13.94 10.99 11.45
CA MET A 152 12.78 10.47 12.16
C MET A 152 13.23 9.56 13.30
N ASN A 153 12.51 9.59 14.41
CA ASN A 153 12.66 8.51 15.40
C ASN A 153 12.08 7.21 14.84
N ARG A 154 12.54 6.07 15.37
CA ARG A 154 12.14 4.74 14.88
C ARG A 154 10.63 4.49 14.94
N ALA A 155 9.93 5.00 15.96
CA ALA A 155 8.48 4.82 16.08
C ALA A 155 7.73 5.55 14.94
N SER A 156 8.11 6.79 14.65
CA SER A 156 7.55 7.57 13.55
C SER A 156 7.92 6.98 12.17
N ALA A 157 9.13 6.45 12.00
CA ALA A 157 9.53 5.76 10.78
C ALA A 157 8.68 4.51 10.53
N ILE A 158 8.49 3.66 11.54
CA ILE A 158 7.65 2.45 11.47
C ILE A 158 6.19 2.79 11.10
N GLN A 159 5.65 3.92 11.56
CA GLN A 159 4.29 4.35 11.18
C GLN A 159 4.16 4.78 9.72
N ASN A 160 5.28 5.16 9.08
CA ASN A 160 5.33 5.61 7.70
C ASN A 160 5.79 4.54 6.70
N VAL A 161 6.26 3.39 7.17
CA VAL A 161 6.58 2.23 6.33
C VAL A 161 5.57 1.11 6.58
N GLN A 162 4.86 0.67 5.54
CA GLN A 162 3.82 -0.36 5.64
C GLN A 162 4.02 -1.48 4.64
N HIS A 163 3.93 -2.71 5.13
CA HIS A 163 3.97 -3.93 4.31
C HIS A 163 2.57 -4.29 3.83
N LEU A 164 2.30 -4.15 2.53
CA LEU A 164 0.95 -4.29 1.97
C LEU A 164 0.69 -5.65 1.33
N SER A 165 1.70 -6.33 0.78
CA SER A 165 1.56 -7.69 0.23
C SER A 165 0.94 -8.64 1.25
N ARG A 166 1.32 -8.51 2.54
CA ARG A 166 0.75 -9.26 3.67
C ARG A 166 -0.67 -8.88 4.08
N LEU A 167 -1.13 -7.68 3.73
CA LEU A 167 -2.45 -7.17 4.09
C LEU A 167 -3.50 -7.43 2.99
N GLN A 168 -3.09 -7.59 1.73
CA GLN A 168 -3.99 -7.46 0.56
C GLN A 168 -3.83 -8.50 -0.55
N GLY A 169 -2.74 -9.26 -0.58
CA GLY A 169 -2.33 -10.01 -1.78
C GLY A 169 -1.94 -9.09 -2.96
N ASP A 170 -1.70 -9.66 -4.13
CA ASP A 170 -1.08 -9.02 -5.32
C ASP A 170 -1.89 -7.86 -5.99
N GLY A 171 -2.94 -7.35 -5.35
CA GLY A 171 -3.96 -6.49 -5.96
C GLY A 171 -3.57 -5.02 -6.16
N LEU A 172 -2.66 -4.46 -5.35
CA LEU A 172 -2.32 -3.03 -5.41
C LEU A 172 -1.25 -2.68 -6.45
N GLY A 173 -0.43 -3.64 -6.84
CA GLY A 173 0.68 -3.42 -7.78
C GLY A 173 1.96 -2.88 -7.15
N TYR A 174 2.10 -2.96 -5.81
CA TYR A 174 3.32 -2.68 -5.05
C TYR A 174 3.30 -3.40 -3.68
N ASP A 175 4.47 -3.66 -3.10
CA ASP A 175 4.63 -4.44 -1.84
C ASP A 175 4.69 -3.57 -0.58
N ILE A 176 5.36 -2.41 -0.65
CA ILE A 176 5.68 -1.56 0.50
C ILE A 176 5.29 -0.11 0.22
N SER A 177 4.55 0.50 1.14
CA SER A 177 4.32 1.96 1.16
C SER A 177 5.35 2.61 2.09
N SER A 178 5.99 3.68 1.62
CA SER A 178 6.91 4.54 2.36
C SER A 178 6.65 6.01 1.98
N ILE A 179 7.58 6.92 2.30
CA ILE A 179 7.54 8.34 1.95
C ILE A 179 8.85 8.80 1.31
N ASN A 180 8.78 9.73 0.36
CA ASN A 180 9.94 10.39 -0.21
C ASN A 180 10.52 11.43 0.76
N ASP A 181 11.66 12.02 0.39
CA ASP A 181 12.38 12.96 1.25
C ASP A 181 11.61 14.29 1.44
N ASP A 182 10.68 14.59 0.53
CA ASP A 182 9.74 15.70 0.62
C ASP A 182 8.45 15.32 1.38
N GLY A 183 8.31 14.07 1.82
CA GLY A 183 7.14 13.53 2.51
C GLY A 183 5.98 13.10 1.59
N SER A 184 6.15 13.17 0.27
CA SER A 184 5.19 12.60 -0.68
C SER A 184 5.19 11.07 -0.63
N PRO A 185 4.13 10.38 -1.10
CA PRO A 185 4.09 8.93 -1.11
C PRO A 185 5.21 8.29 -1.94
N ARG A 186 5.78 7.20 -1.41
CA ARG A 186 6.74 6.33 -2.08
C ARG A 186 6.17 4.92 -2.13
N TYR A 187 5.98 4.39 -3.33
CA TYR A 187 5.47 3.04 -3.57
C TYR A 187 6.61 2.14 -4.03
N ILE A 188 6.80 1.01 -3.34
CA ILE A 188 7.95 0.16 -3.54
C ILE A 188 7.48 -1.24 -3.91
N GLU A 189 7.93 -1.69 -5.07
CA GLU A 189 7.82 -3.07 -5.54
C GLU A 189 9.18 -3.76 -5.35
N VAL A 190 9.21 -4.89 -4.64
CA VAL A 190 10.43 -5.58 -4.23
C VAL A 190 10.72 -6.74 -5.18
N LYS A 191 11.90 -6.73 -5.80
CA LYS A 191 12.32 -7.80 -6.72
C LYS A 191 13.58 -8.46 -6.19
N THR A 192 13.43 -9.61 -5.55
CA THR A 192 14.54 -10.30 -4.85
C THR A 192 15.15 -11.43 -5.69
N THR A 193 16.47 -11.57 -5.63
CA THR A 193 17.21 -12.73 -6.16
C THR A 193 18.48 -13.05 -5.35
N SER A 194 18.85 -14.33 -5.28
CA SER A 194 20.17 -14.76 -4.81
C SER A 194 21.28 -14.57 -5.85
N GLY A 195 20.94 -14.33 -7.11
CA GLY A 195 21.89 -14.01 -8.18
C GLY A 195 22.35 -12.55 -8.15
N GLY A 196 23.23 -12.18 -9.08
CA GLY A 196 23.68 -10.80 -9.24
C GLY A 196 22.61 -9.88 -9.85
N PHE A 197 22.86 -8.57 -9.80
CA PHE A 197 21.97 -7.50 -10.26
C PHE A 197 21.38 -7.72 -11.67
N ASN A 198 22.22 -8.17 -12.63
CA ASN A 198 21.84 -8.36 -14.04
C ASN A 198 20.88 -9.52 -14.29
N GLN A 199 20.54 -10.33 -13.28
CA GLN A 199 19.53 -11.36 -13.46
C GLN A 199 18.18 -10.68 -13.73
N ALA A 200 17.43 -11.20 -14.72
CA ALA A 200 16.11 -10.68 -15.02
C ALA A 200 15.15 -10.81 -13.82
N PHE A 201 14.16 -9.93 -13.75
CA PHE A 201 13.02 -10.04 -12.85
C PHE A 201 11.74 -9.91 -13.65
N TYR A 202 10.64 -10.40 -13.07
CA TYR A 202 9.33 -10.40 -13.71
C TYR A 202 8.44 -9.36 -13.04
N MET A 203 7.58 -8.75 -13.85
CA MET A 203 6.61 -7.78 -13.41
C MET A 203 5.23 -8.22 -13.88
N SER A 204 4.23 -8.20 -13.01
CA SER A 204 2.86 -8.48 -13.41
C SER A 204 2.31 -7.34 -14.27
N LYS A 205 1.23 -7.60 -15.01
CA LYS A 205 0.50 -6.54 -15.72
C LYS A 205 0.00 -5.46 -14.76
N ASN A 206 -0.34 -5.86 -13.54
CA ASN A 206 -0.86 -4.97 -12.52
C ASN A 206 0.20 -3.98 -12.04
N GLU A 207 1.36 -4.49 -11.66
CA GLU A 207 2.53 -3.70 -11.28
C GLU A 207 2.94 -2.76 -12.41
N LYS A 208 3.06 -3.25 -13.65
CA LYS A 208 3.46 -2.38 -14.77
C LYS A 208 2.52 -1.20 -14.93
N HIS A 209 1.20 -1.45 -14.92
CA HIS A 209 0.21 -0.38 -15.01
C HIS A 209 0.26 0.57 -13.82
N PHE A 210 0.55 0.07 -12.61
CA PHE A 210 0.77 0.91 -11.44
C PHE A 210 1.94 1.88 -11.67
N PHE A 211 3.08 1.39 -12.15
CA PHE A 211 4.22 2.27 -12.46
C PHE A 211 3.90 3.28 -13.58
N GLU A 212 3.14 2.91 -14.61
CA GLU A 212 2.67 3.85 -15.64
C GLU A 212 1.78 4.97 -15.07
N GLU A 213 1.06 4.71 -13.97
CA GLU A 213 0.11 5.65 -13.38
C GLU A 213 0.71 6.53 -12.28
N TYR A 214 1.57 5.98 -11.42
CA TYR A 214 2.11 6.69 -10.25
C TYR A 214 3.49 7.33 -10.49
N GLY A 215 4.13 7.07 -11.64
CA GLY A 215 5.29 7.82 -12.11
C GLY A 215 6.41 7.93 -11.08
N ASP A 216 6.80 9.16 -10.75
CA ASP A 216 7.93 9.48 -9.86
C ASP A 216 7.75 8.99 -8.41
N SER A 217 6.54 8.58 -8.02
CA SER A 217 6.30 7.97 -6.71
C SER A 217 6.54 6.46 -6.68
N ALA A 218 6.70 5.78 -7.83
CA ALA A 218 6.86 4.34 -7.92
C ALA A 218 8.33 3.91 -8.14
N PHE A 219 8.78 2.94 -7.34
CA PHE A 219 10.17 2.47 -7.30
C PHE A 219 10.26 0.95 -7.27
N ILE A 220 11.20 0.38 -8.02
CA ILE A 220 11.61 -1.01 -7.84
C ILE A 220 12.79 -1.03 -6.86
N TYR A 221 12.69 -1.85 -5.82
CA TYR A 221 13.83 -2.16 -4.96
C TYR A 221 14.37 -3.50 -5.41
N ARG A 222 15.46 -3.45 -6.19
CA ARG A 222 16.14 -4.64 -6.69
C ARG A 222 17.06 -5.16 -5.61
N VAL A 223 16.65 -6.23 -4.93
CA VAL A 223 17.47 -6.93 -3.94
C VAL A 223 18.20 -8.07 -4.63
N TYR A 224 19.53 -8.01 -4.65
CA TYR A 224 20.37 -9.01 -5.32
C TYR A 224 21.50 -9.48 -4.39
N ASN A 225 22.20 -10.54 -4.80
CA ASN A 225 23.14 -11.28 -3.95
C ASN A 225 22.50 -11.70 -2.62
N PHE A 226 21.18 -11.94 -2.61
CA PHE A 226 20.44 -12.16 -1.39
C PHE A 226 20.79 -13.52 -0.75
N ASN A 227 21.31 -13.46 0.46
CA ASN A 227 21.65 -14.60 1.28
C ASN A 227 20.47 -14.93 2.21
N ARG A 228 19.86 -16.10 1.99
CA ARG A 228 18.65 -16.56 2.68
C ARG A 228 18.89 -16.85 4.17
N ASP A 229 20.10 -17.26 4.55
CA ASP A 229 20.44 -17.60 5.93
C ASP A 229 20.58 -16.33 6.79
N THR A 230 21.23 -15.30 6.23
CA THR A 230 21.44 -14.01 6.91
C THR A 230 20.30 -13.03 6.70
N ARG A 231 19.42 -13.27 5.72
CA ARG A 231 18.36 -12.36 5.25
C ARG A 231 18.90 -10.97 4.91
N ARG A 232 19.99 -10.94 4.14
CA ARG A 232 20.66 -9.73 3.68
C ARG A 232 21.02 -9.84 2.21
N GLY A 233 21.03 -8.70 1.54
CA GLY A 233 21.46 -8.55 0.15
C GLY A 233 21.81 -7.11 -0.16
N ASP A 234 22.28 -6.89 -1.38
CA ASP A 234 22.53 -5.55 -1.90
C ASP A 234 21.22 -4.98 -2.47
N VAL A 235 20.99 -3.68 -2.30
CA VAL A 235 19.78 -3.00 -2.77
C VAL A 235 20.16 -1.93 -3.80
N THR A 236 19.54 -2.00 -4.97
CA THR A 236 19.52 -0.90 -5.94
C THR A 236 18.10 -0.39 -6.09
N ILE A 237 17.92 0.92 -5.91
CA ILE A 237 16.65 1.60 -6.15
C ILE A 237 16.59 1.98 -7.62
N ILE A 238 15.51 1.61 -8.30
CA ILE A 238 15.25 1.94 -9.70
C ILE A 238 13.96 2.76 -9.73
N SER A 239 14.05 4.02 -10.15
CA SER A 239 12.87 4.88 -10.36
C SER A 239 12.03 4.40 -11.54
N GLN A 240 10.77 4.81 -11.60
CA GLN A 240 9.94 4.59 -12.78
C GLN A 240 10.62 5.09 -14.06
N SER A 241 11.19 6.29 -14.05
CA SER A 241 11.85 6.83 -15.24
C SER A 241 12.99 5.93 -15.74
N GLU A 242 13.85 5.44 -14.83
CA GLU A 242 14.94 4.52 -15.14
C GLU A 242 14.42 3.15 -15.60
N LEU A 243 13.34 2.65 -14.99
CA LEU A 243 12.72 1.39 -15.37
C LEU A 243 12.29 1.42 -16.85
N PHE A 244 11.64 2.50 -17.28
CA PHE A 244 11.13 2.62 -18.65
C PHE A 244 12.18 3.08 -19.66
N SER A 245 13.28 3.71 -19.23
CA SER A 245 14.36 4.13 -20.12
C SER A 245 15.47 3.08 -20.30
N ASN A 246 15.77 2.31 -19.25
CA ASN A 246 16.97 1.48 -19.18
C ASN A 246 16.67 -0.02 -19.22
N PHE A 247 15.41 -0.45 -19.10
CA PHE A 247 15.02 -1.86 -19.10
C PHE A 247 14.06 -2.19 -20.26
N ASN A 248 14.15 -3.43 -20.75
CA ASN A 248 13.28 -3.95 -21.79
C ASN A 248 12.15 -4.78 -21.18
N PHE A 249 10.93 -4.59 -21.69
CA PHE A 249 9.75 -5.38 -21.29
C PHE A 249 9.48 -6.47 -22.34
N ASP A 250 10.05 -7.65 -22.16
CA ASP A 250 9.79 -8.79 -23.03
C ASP A 250 8.42 -9.43 -22.70
N THR A 251 7.53 -9.50 -23.69
CA THR A 251 6.20 -10.11 -23.53
C THR A 251 6.27 -11.63 -23.69
N ILE A 252 6.73 -12.33 -22.65
CA ILE A 252 7.00 -13.78 -22.74
C ILE A 252 5.82 -14.67 -22.32
N THR A 253 4.70 -14.12 -21.86
CA THR A 253 3.57 -14.90 -21.33
C THR A 253 2.21 -14.45 -21.86
N TRP A 254 1.45 -15.40 -22.42
CA TRP A 254 0.07 -15.23 -22.88
C TRP A 254 -0.89 -15.78 -21.83
N GLN A 255 -1.85 -14.97 -21.38
CA GLN A 255 -2.98 -15.46 -20.59
C GLN A 255 -4.02 -16.07 -21.54
N VAL A 256 -4.31 -17.37 -21.39
CA VAL A 256 -5.36 -18.07 -22.14
C VAL A 256 -6.54 -18.31 -21.20
N THR A 257 -7.72 -17.82 -21.55
CA THR A 257 -8.97 -18.07 -20.81
C THR A 257 -10.02 -18.73 -21.71
N PRO A 258 -10.85 -19.65 -21.19
CA PRO A 258 -12.00 -20.18 -21.94
C PRO A 258 -12.94 -19.05 -22.39
N LYS A 259 -13.60 -19.23 -23.54
CA LYS A 259 -14.65 -18.33 -24.03
C LYS A 259 -15.94 -18.51 -23.23
#